data_AF-A0A6G2I690-F1
#
_entry.id   AF-A0A6G2I690-F1
#
_cell.length_a   1.000
_cell.length_b   1.000
_cell.length_c   1.000
_cell.angle_alpha   90.00
_cell.angle_beta   90.00
_cell.angle_gamma   90.00
#
_symmetry.space_group_name_H-M   'P 1'
#
loop_
_entity.id
_entity.type
_entity.pdbx_description
1 polymer ?
#
loop_
_entity_poly.entity_id
_entity_poly.type
_entity_poly.pdbx_seq_one_letter_code
_entity_poly.pdbx_strand_id
1 'polypeptide(L)'
;MTAAVLLPAGTGVPAAHGFAAVSLLVRSRTAPRKVRLRLTLFAVSVAAGGLHHLLAGRIDSSGAHSAGGLPSVVRPLAGAGIAACMGVAVIALVMAAADNGTTLTSLRRLLDSWLIAGSLLTSGWVLLLHRADQGGDVSASLLALARVVTDILVLALFVALRFCLRRSERTATTVGAVALVVLFTGDVLRIVLSTPGGWSGIPLATACSMTGLTLVAVAPWLPGGVSSVGFDQRSMPVIGVVAAFVPMAVCALAISAHAVTGGCVDIVMTALAGSVLLALGARQGVTHADQLRIAQEAKAREAHYRTLVDGTLDVITIIGHDGVVRYVSPAVHPVFGYRPEELVGARVPLFCHPDDVPPLMRAVQTLVDDAGSGARGPGHRVSCRVRSADGRWRHVESTIGHHPEGMIFISRDVSERVAQQAQLEHLAFHDALTGLPNRALFVDRVAHALQKRTTGVAPPVVLFVDLDGFKAVNDSAGHATGDALLTHAARRLQASVRAGDTIARLGGDEFAALLEWEAATHPSSAREVAARILSALKKPYRIGGRDAVVSASIGMAMAAPGVTPDELLHQADLAMYAAKAAGKGRIHVHASQPPPVSSGASHR
;
A
#
# COMPACT_ATOMS: atom_id res chain seq x y z
N MET A 1 -38.18 64.01 -7.94
CA MET A 1 -36.99 63.72 -8.77
C MET A 1 -36.28 62.51 -8.21
N THR A 2 -36.51 61.35 -8.81
CA THR A 2 -35.58 60.20 -8.79
C THR A 2 -35.88 59.44 -10.07
N ALA A 3 -35.17 59.83 -11.13
CA ALA A 3 -35.26 59.19 -12.43
C ALA A 3 -34.74 57.75 -12.29
N ALA A 4 -35.65 56.81 -12.12
CA ALA A 4 -35.37 55.41 -12.41
C ALA A 4 -35.05 55.34 -13.90
N VAL A 5 -33.80 55.01 -14.21
CA VAL A 5 -33.33 54.74 -15.57
C VAL A 5 -34.06 53.49 -16.06
N LEU A 6 -35.27 53.69 -16.58
CA LEU A 6 -35.94 52.75 -17.47
C LEU A 6 -35.18 52.81 -18.80
N LEU A 7 -34.14 51.98 -18.93
CA LEU A 7 -33.71 51.55 -20.25
C LEU A 7 -34.96 51.03 -20.96
N PRO A 8 -35.30 51.52 -22.16
CA PRO A 8 -36.47 51.02 -22.88
C PRO A 8 -36.34 49.50 -22.98
N ALA A 9 -37.43 48.77 -22.66
CA ALA A 9 -37.42 47.31 -22.54
C ALA A 9 -36.84 46.58 -23.78
N GLY A 10 -36.78 47.25 -24.94
CA GLY A 10 -36.17 46.76 -26.17
C GLY A 10 -34.63 46.83 -26.25
N THR A 11 -33.92 47.61 -25.42
CA THR A 11 -32.44 47.77 -25.52
C THR A 11 -31.65 47.12 -24.40
N GLY A 12 -32.27 46.85 -23.25
CA GLY A 12 -31.59 46.27 -22.08
C GLY A 12 -31.10 44.83 -22.27
N VAL A 13 -31.91 43.97 -22.91
CA VAL A 13 -31.57 42.55 -23.12
C VAL A 13 -30.44 42.35 -24.15
N PRO A 14 -30.42 43.03 -25.32
CA PRO A 14 -29.28 42.99 -26.23
C PRO A 14 -27.98 43.48 -25.61
N ALA A 15 -28.03 44.54 -24.79
CA ALA A 15 -26.87 45.05 -24.09
C ALA A 15 -26.31 44.04 -23.08
N ALA A 16 -27.18 43.35 -22.34
CA ALA A 16 -26.79 42.29 -21.41
C ALA A 16 -26.13 41.09 -22.12
N HIS A 17 -26.61 40.69 -23.31
CA HIS A 17 -25.94 39.68 -24.14
C HIS A 17 -24.55 40.13 -24.60
N GLY A 18 -24.41 41.38 -25.05
CA GLY A 18 -23.12 41.95 -25.43
C GLY A 18 -22.12 41.92 -24.27
N PHE A 19 -22.56 42.33 -23.07
CA PHE A 19 -21.73 42.31 -21.87
C PHE A 19 -21.28 40.88 -21.50
N ALA A 20 -22.20 39.91 -21.52
CA ALA A 20 -21.90 38.52 -21.24
C ALA A 20 -20.93 37.90 -22.27
N ALA A 21 -21.13 38.18 -23.57
CA ALA A 21 -20.25 37.70 -24.63
C ALA A 21 -18.83 38.28 -24.51
N VAL A 22 -18.71 39.59 -24.23
CA VAL A 22 -17.40 40.24 -24.01
C VAL A 22 -16.71 39.66 -22.78
N SER A 23 -17.43 39.47 -21.67
CA SER A 23 -16.88 38.85 -20.47
C SER A 23 -16.28 37.46 -20.73
N LEU A 24 -17.02 36.61 -21.47
CA LEU A 24 -16.57 35.28 -21.86
C LEU A 24 -15.36 35.31 -22.80
N LEU A 25 -15.33 36.23 -23.78
CA LEU A 25 -14.19 36.41 -24.69
C LEU A 25 -12.93 36.88 -23.97
N VAL A 26 -13.06 37.89 -23.09
CA VAL A 26 -11.95 38.38 -22.26
C VAL A 26 -11.41 37.25 -21.39
N ARG A 27 -12.30 36.46 -20.78
CA ARG A 27 -11.87 35.31 -19.98
C ARG A 27 -11.21 34.22 -20.82
N SER A 28 -11.69 33.96 -22.04
CA SER A 28 -11.11 32.95 -22.93
C SER A 28 -9.64 33.22 -23.26
N ARG A 29 -9.22 34.50 -23.39
CA ARG A 29 -7.84 34.89 -23.68
C ARG A 29 -6.85 34.55 -22.57
N THR A 30 -7.33 34.56 -21.31
CA THR A 30 -6.54 34.21 -20.13
C THR A 30 -6.65 32.74 -19.74
N ALA A 31 -7.45 31.96 -20.48
CA ALA A 31 -7.70 30.55 -20.20
C ALA A 31 -6.69 29.60 -20.87
N PRO A 32 -6.40 28.44 -20.25
CA PRO A 32 -5.52 27.43 -20.83
C PRO A 32 -6.07 26.91 -22.16
N ARG A 33 -5.17 26.45 -23.06
CA ARG A 33 -5.47 26.09 -24.46
C ARG A 33 -6.66 25.13 -24.62
N LYS A 34 -6.84 24.19 -23.68
CA LYS A 34 -7.94 23.21 -23.66
C LYS A 34 -9.32 23.82 -23.37
N VAL A 35 -9.39 24.92 -22.63
CA VAL A 35 -10.66 25.57 -22.19
C VAL A 35 -11.02 26.76 -23.08
N ARG A 36 -10.02 27.36 -23.73
CA ARG A 36 -10.16 28.53 -24.62
C ARG A 36 -11.21 28.34 -25.70
N LEU A 37 -11.15 27.23 -26.45
CA LEU A 37 -12.07 26.95 -27.55
C LEU A 37 -13.53 26.85 -27.07
N ARG A 38 -13.75 26.29 -25.87
CA ARG A 38 -15.09 26.14 -25.28
C ARG A 38 -15.68 27.49 -24.88
N LEU A 39 -14.89 28.33 -24.21
CA LEU A 39 -15.32 29.68 -23.83
C LEU A 39 -15.57 30.57 -25.06
N THR A 40 -14.78 30.44 -26.11
CA THR A 40 -15.00 31.18 -27.36
C THR A 40 -16.28 30.76 -28.06
N LEU A 41 -16.55 29.45 -28.17
CA LEU A 41 -17.78 28.95 -28.77
C LEU A 41 -19.01 29.40 -27.96
N PHE A 42 -18.92 29.38 -26.63
CA PHE A 42 -20.00 29.84 -25.77
C PHE A 42 -20.24 31.36 -25.91
N ALA A 43 -19.17 32.16 -26.00
CA ALA A 43 -19.30 33.60 -26.22
C ALA A 43 -19.96 33.93 -27.58
N VAL A 44 -19.63 33.17 -28.62
CA VAL A 44 -20.25 33.31 -29.95
C VAL A 44 -21.75 32.99 -29.89
N SER A 45 -22.14 31.94 -29.15
CA SER A 45 -23.56 31.60 -28.95
C SER A 45 -24.32 32.71 -28.21
N VAL A 46 -23.74 33.28 -27.15
CA VAL A 46 -24.38 34.38 -26.40
C VAL A 46 -24.49 35.65 -27.26
N ALA A 47 -23.47 35.96 -28.07
CA ALA A 47 -23.52 37.09 -29.00
C ALA A 47 -24.61 36.93 -30.07
N ALA A 48 -24.78 35.72 -30.61
CA ALA A 48 -25.83 35.41 -31.58
C ALA A 48 -27.24 35.55 -30.98
N GLY A 49 -27.44 35.21 -29.70
CA GLY A 49 -28.69 35.48 -28.96
C GLY A 49 -28.99 36.98 -28.80
N GLY A 50 -27.96 37.79 -28.55
CA GLY A 50 -28.10 39.26 -28.50
C GLY A 50 -28.50 39.87 -29.85
N LEU A 51 -27.90 39.38 -30.94
CA LEU A 51 -28.25 39.78 -32.30
C LEU A 51 -29.70 39.41 -32.63
N HIS A 52 -30.17 38.24 -32.19
CA HIS A 52 -31.57 37.85 -32.34
C HIS A 52 -32.53 38.83 -31.66
N HIS A 53 -32.30 39.20 -30.39
CA HIS A 53 -33.16 40.16 -29.69
C HIS A 53 -33.17 41.55 -30.33
N LEU A 54 -32.03 41.98 -30.87
CA LEU A 54 -31.91 43.27 -31.55
C LEU A 54 -32.68 43.28 -32.89
N LEU A 55 -32.67 42.16 -33.62
CA LEU A 55 -33.45 42.00 -34.85
C LEU A 55 -34.95 41.86 -34.55
N ALA A 56 -35.33 41.07 -33.54
CA ALA A 56 -36.72 40.88 -33.14
C ALA A 56 -37.38 42.19 -32.65
N GLY A 57 -36.68 42.97 -31.82
CA GLY A 57 -37.18 44.26 -31.34
C GLY A 57 -37.41 45.28 -32.46
N ARG A 58 -36.64 45.20 -33.55
CA ARG A 58 -36.85 46.04 -34.75
C ARG A 58 -38.08 45.62 -35.56
N ILE A 59 -38.43 44.34 -35.57
CA ILE A 59 -39.65 43.83 -36.23
C ILE A 59 -40.89 44.40 -35.51
N ASP A 60 -40.91 44.36 -34.18
CA ASP A 60 -42.04 44.87 -33.39
C ASP A 60 -42.18 46.40 -33.47
N SER A 61 -41.07 47.15 -33.51
CA SER A 61 -41.12 48.62 -33.64
C SER A 61 -41.50 49.11 -35.03
N SER A 62 -41.22 48.33 -36.08
CA SER A 62 -41.52 48.70 -37.48
C SER A 62 -42.93 48.35 -37.92
N GLY A 63 -43.60 47.43 -37.23
CA GLY A 63 -45.03 47.13 -37.44
C GLY A 63 -45.97 48.28 -37.09
N ALA A 64 -45.50 49.30 -36.34
CA ALA A 64 -46.30 50.48 -36.05
C ALA A 64 -46.36 51.45 -37.23
N HIS A 65 -45.27 51.71 -37.96
CA HIS A 65 -45.24 52.71 -39.04
C HIS A 65 -44.33 52.24 -40.20
N SER A 66 -44.93 51.68 -41.26
CA SER A 66 -44.56 51.77 -42.69
C SER A 66 -44.69 50.45 -43.47
N ALA A 67 -45.39 50.54 -44.59
CA ALA A 67 -45.44 49.52 -45.64
C ALA A 67 -44.12 49.56 -46.44
N GLY A 68 -43.22 48.62 -46.19
CA GLY A 68 -42.02 48.46 -47.02
C GLY A 68 -41.16 47.27 -46.59
N GLY A 69 -41.09 46.24 -47.46
CA GLY A 69 -40.09 45.17 -47.67
C GLY A 69 -39.27 44.54 -46.53
N LEU A 70 -38.86 45.27 -45.49
CA LEU A 70 -37.99 44.85 -44.39
C LEU A 70 -38.45 43.60 -43.59
N PRO A 71 -39.76 43.35 -43.33
CA PRO A 71 -40.17 42.22 -42.51
C PRO A 71 -39.85 40.85 -43.13
N SER A 72 -39.77 40.76 -44.46
CA SER A 72 -39.58 39.51 -45.21
C SER A 72 -38.17 38.93 -45.11
N VAL A 73 -37.15 39.80 -44.97
CA VAL A 73 -35.73 39.40 -44.88
C VAL A 73 -35.28 39.26 -43.42
N VAL A 74 -35.84 40.05 -42.51
CA VAL A 74 -35.38 40.09 -41.10
C VAL A 74 -35.89 38.88 -40.30
N ARG A 75 -37.10 38.36 -40.58
CA ARG A 75 -37.64 37.14 -39.92
C ARG A 75 -36.79 35.87 -40.15
N PRO A 76 -36.42 35.49 -41.38
CA PRO A 76 -35.57 34.31 -41.59
C PRO A 76 -34.16 34.49 -41.01
N LEU A 77 -33.63 35.72 -41.02
CA LEU A 77 -32.33 36.04 -40.41
C LEU A 77 -32.35 35.86 -38.87
N ALA A 78 -33.45 36.24 -38.21
CA ALA A 78 -33.65 36.03 -36.79
C ALA A 78 -33.78 34.54 -36.43
N GLY A 79 -34.41 33.74 -37.29
CA GLY A 79 -34.49 32.28 -37.15
C GLY A 79 -33.14 31.58 -37.36
N ALA A 80 -32.34 32.03 -38.34
CA ALA A 80 -30.99 31.53 -38.60
C ALA A 80 -30.04 31.75 -37.41
N GLY A 81 -30.19 32.86 -36.68
CA GLY A 81 -29.42 33.13 -35.46
C GLY A 81 -29.68 32.10 -34.35
N ILE A 82 -30.94 31.69 -34.14
CA ILE A 82 -31.28 30.66 -33.15
C ILE A 82 -30.76 29.28 -33.58
N ALA A 83 -30.90 28.93 -34.86
CA ALA A 83 -30.36 27.68 -35.39
C ALA A 83 -28.83 27.59 -35.23
N ALA A 84 -28.12 28.70 -35.42
CA ALA A 84 -26.67 28.78 -35.19
C ALA A 84 -26.31 28.60 -33.70
N CYS A 85 -27.05 29.24 -32.78
CA CYS A 85 -26.89 29.01 -31.33
C CYS A 85 -27.08 27.54 -30.96
N MET A 86 -28.14 26.91 -31.49
CA MET A 86 -28.46 25.51 -31.26
C MET A 86 -27.35 24.58 -31.77
N GLY A 87 -26.84 24.81 -32.99
CA GLY A 87 -25.75 24.03 -33.57
C GLY A 87 -24.45 24.13 -32.76
N VAL A 88 -24.09 25.32 -32.30
CA VAL A 88 -22.89 25.55 -31.47
C VAL A 88 -23.03 24.89 -30.09
N ALA A 89 -24.22 24.95 -29.48
CA ALA A 89 -24.49 24.29 -28.20
C ALA A 89 -24.38 22.75 -28.31
N VAL A 90 -24.89 22.16 -29.38
CA VAL A 90 -24.79 20.71 -29.65
C VAL A 90 -23.34 20.28 -29.88
N ILE A 91 -22.57 21.01 -30.69
CA ILE A 91 -21.15 20.73 -30.92
C ILE A 91 -20.36 20.81 -29.61
N ALA A 92 -20.63 21.83 -28.78
CA ALA A 92 -19.98 21.98 -27.47
C ALA A 92 -20.31 20.82 -26.51
N LEU A 93 -21.54 20.29 -26.55
CA LEU A 93 -21.96 19.13 -25.77
C LEU A 93 -21.25 17.84 -26.19
N VAL A 94 -21.17 17.58 -27.49
CA VAL A 94 -20.46 16.40 -28.03
C VAL A 94 -18.97 16.47 -27.68
N MET A 95 -18.33 17.64 -27.82
CA MET A 95 -16.93 17.83 -27.46
C MET A 95 -16.66 17.71 -25.94
N ALA A 96 -17.63 18.01 -25.09
CA ALA A 96 -17.51 17.84 -23.64
C ALA A 96 -17.66 16.37 -23.21
N ALA A 97 -18.52 15.60 -23.90
CA ALA A 97 -18.71 14.17 -23.65
C ALA A 97 -17.55 13.31 -24.16
N ALA A 98 -16.87 13.74 -25.22
CA ALA A 98 -15.76 13.01 -25.85
C ALA A 98 -14.42 13.08 -25.07
N ASP A 99 -14.30 13.97 -24.08
CA ASP A 99 -13.02 14.20 -23.40
C ASP A 99 -12.75 13.15 -22.30
N ASN A 100 -11.62 12.44 -22.45
CA ASN A 100 -10.84 11.66 -21.46
C ASN A 100 -11.56 10.60 -20.60
N GLY A 101 -12.62 9.97 -21.09
CA GLY A 101 -13.32 8.87 -20.41
C GLY A 101 -13.17 7.52 -21.11
N THR A 102 -13.46 6.42 -20.40
CA THR A 102 -13.78 5.13 -21.06
C THR A 102 -15.07 5.28 -21.86
N THR A 103 -15.27 4.44 -22.89
CA THR A 103 -16.49 4.45 -23.73
C THR A 103 -17.78 4.43 -22.91
N LEU A 104 -17.81 3.68 -21.80
CA LEU A 104 -18.94 3.63 -20.87
C LEU A 104 -19.21 4.97 -20.16
N THR A 105 -18.15 5.65 -19.70
CA THR A 105 -18.31 6.95 -19.01
C THR A 105 -18.74 8.06 -19.96
N SER A 106 -18.32 8.03 -21.23
CA SER A 106 -18.82 8.94 -22.25
C SER A 106 -20.27 8.65 -22.63
N LEU A 107 -20.65 7.37 -22.75
CA LEU A 107 -22.04 6.96 -22.97
C LEU A 107 -22.96 7.41 -21.83
N ARG A 108 -22.55 7.21 -20.57
CA ARG A 108 -23.31 7.65 -19.40
C ARG A 108 -23.53 9.16 -19.38
N ARG A 109 -22.49 9.95 -19.68
CA ARG A 109 -22.59 11.42 -19.77
C ARG A 109 -23.59 11.86 -20.84
N LEU A 110 -23.56 11.23 -22.01
CA LEU A 110 -24.52 11.50 -23.09
C LEU A 110 -25.96 11.20 -22.67
N LEU A 111 -26.18 10.07 -21.98
CA LEU A 111 -27.51 9.69 -21.49
C LEU A 111 -28.02 10.63 -20.40
N ASP A 112 -27.18 11.01 -19.42
CA ASP A 112 -27.56 11.97 -18.38
C ASP A 112 -27.90 13.35 -18.98
N SER A 113 -27.15 13.81 -19.99
CA SER A 113 -27.45 15.05 -20.72
C SER A 113 -28.77 14.97 -21.50
N TRP A 114 -29.02 13.85 -22.17
CA TRP A 114 -30.26 13.63 -22.92
C TRP A 114 -31.48 13.55 -22.01
N LEU A 115 -31.38 12.91 -20.84
CA LEU A 115 -32.47 12.84 -19.86
C LEU A 115 -32.94 14.23 -19.43
N ILE A 116 -32.00 15.15 -19.19
CA ILE A 116 -32.32 16.54 -18.82
C ILE A 116 -32.90 17.29 -20.02
N ALA A 117 -32.22 17.24 -21.17
CA ALA A 117 -32.60 17.99 -22.36
C ALA A 117 -33.96 17.53 -22.93
N GLY A 118 -34.15 16.22 -23.09
CA GLY A 118 -35.39 15.63 -23.60
C GLY A 118 -36.58 15.88 -22.69
N SER A 119 -36.40 15.81 -21.36
CA SER A 119 -37.48 16.09 -20.39
C SER A 119 -37.95 17.55 -20.44
N LEU A 120 -36.99 18.50 -20.50
CA LEU A 120 -37.33 19.91 -20.60
C LEU A 120 -37.89 20.27 -21.99
N LEU A 121 -37.39 19.66 -23.07
CA LEU A 121 -37.87 19.88 -24.43
C LEU A 121 -39.32 19.42 -24.57
N THR A 122 -39.65 18.25 -24.00
CA THR A 122 -41.04 17.76 -23.95
C THR A 122 -41.93 18.72 -23.15
N SER A 123 -41.45 19.24 -22.02
CA SER A 123 -42.19 20.22 -21.22
C SER A 123 -42.43 21.54 -21.98
N GLY A 124 -41.43 22.02 -22.73
CA GLY A 124 -41.57 23.20 -23.59
C GLY A 124 -42.54 22.96 -24.76
N TRP A 125 -42.55 21.76 -25.33
CA TRP A 125 -43.49 21.36 -26.38
C TRP A 125 -44.94 21.33 -25.88
N VAL A 126 -45.17 20.81 -24.67
CA VAL A 126 -46.49 20.81 -24.02
C VAL A 126 -47.02 22.24 -23.84
N LEU A 127 -46.18 23.16 -23.36
CA LEU A 127 -46.57 24.57 -23.19
C LEU A 127 -46.89 25.24 -24.52
N LEU A 128 -46.21 24.85 -25.60
CA LEU A 128 -46.47 25.35 -26.94
C LEU A 128 -47.83 24.85 -27.46
N LEU A 129 -48.11 23.56 -27.35
CA LEU A 129 -49.39 22.98 -27.78
C LEU A 129 -50.55 23.63 -27.02
N HIS A 130 -50.42 23.78 -25.70
CA HIS A 130 -51.43 24.45 -24.89
C HIS A 130 -51.70 25.90 -25.33
N ARG A 131 -50.67 26.61 -25.82
CA ARG A 131 -50.83 27.97 -26.36
C ARG A 131 -51.42 27.99 -27.77
N ALA A 132 -51.03 27.04 -28.62
CA ALA A 132 -51.56 26.90 -29.97
C ALA A 132 -53.09 26.65 -29.93
N ASP A 133 -53.54 25.81 -28.99
CA ASP A 133 -54.97 25.54 -28.76
C ASP A 133 -55.77 26.78 -28.31
N GLN A 134 -55.12 27.77 -27.68
CA GLN A 134 -55.74 29.03 -27.25
C GLN A 134 -55.79 30.11 -28.36
N GLY A 135 -55.44 29.78 -29.61
CA GLY A 135 -55.58 30.67 -30.77
C GLY A 135 -54.43 31.68 -30.98
N GLY A 136 -53.23 31.40 -30.47
CA GLY A 136 -52.05 32.25 -30.65
C GLY A 136 -51.38 32.15 -32.04
N ASP A 137 -50.64 33.18 -32.46
CA ASP A 137 -49.81 33.17 -33.67
C ASP A 137 -48.76 32.05 -33.61
N VAL A 138 -48.88 31.07 -34.50
CA VAL A 138 -48.03 29.88 -34.59
C VAL A 138 -46.56 30.27 -34.85
N SER A 139 -46.32 31.32 -35.62
CA SER A 139 -44.95 31.74 -35.98
C SER A 139 -44.21 32.37 -34.80
N ALA A 140 -44.88 33.22 -34.02
CA ALA A 140 -44.33 33.80 -32.78
C ALA A 140 -44.10 32.71 -31.71
N SER A 141 -44.96 31.71 -31.67
CA SER A 141 -44.89 30.59 -30.73
C SER A 141 -43.74 29.62 -31.07
N LEU A 142 -43.49 29.34 -32.36
CA LEU A 142 -42.33 28.56 -32.81
C LEU A 142 -40.98 29.25 -32.48
N LEU A 143 -40.91 30.58 -32.60
CA LEU A 143 -39.71 31.34 -32.19
C LEU A 143 -39.50 31.32 -30.67
N ALA A 144 -40.58 31.31 -29.88
CA ALA A 144 -40.49 31.18 -28.43
C ALA A 144 -40.02 29.79 -28.00
N LEU A 145 -40.50 28.74 -28.67
CA LEU A 145 -40.02 27.37 -28.47
C LEU A 145 -38.52 27.25 -28.78
N ALA A 146 -38.07 27.82 -29.89
CA ALA A 146 -36.67 27.73 -30.30
C ALA A 146 -35.72 28.37 -29.27
N ARG A 147 -36.17 29.41 -28.54
CA ARG A 147 -35.43 30.01 -27.42
C ARG A 147 -35.38 29.10 -26.20
N VAL A 148 -36.53 28.56 -25.79
CA VAL A 148 -36.63 27.57 -24.71
C VAL A 148 -35.73 26.35 -24.97
N VAL A 149 -35.76 25.82 -26.20
CA VAL A 149 -34.91 24.68 -26.61
C VAL A 149 -33.42 25.03 -26.50
N THR A 150 -33.03 26.26 -26.86
CA THR A 150 -31.64 26.71 -26.76
C THR A 150 -31.18 26.79 -25.29
N ASP A 151 -31.99 27.39 -24.42
CA ASP A 151 -31.68 27.48 -22.98
C ASP A 151 -31.57 26.12 -22.31
N ILE A 152 -32.44 25.18 -22.69
CA ILE A 152 -32.43 23.79 -22.21
C ILE A 152 -31.15 23.07 -22.62
N LEU A 153 -30.73 23.20 -23.88
CA LEU A 153 -29.52 22.55 -24.38
C LEU A 153 -28.27 23.10 -23.67
N VAL A 154 -28.22 24.39 -23.41
CA VAL A 154 -27.12 25.04 -22.69
C VAL A 154 -27.14 24.67 -21.20
N LEU A 155 -28.32 24.54 -20.57
CA LEU A 155 -28.48 24.07 -19.20
C LEU A 155 -28.02 22.62 -19.04
N ALA A 156 -28.42 21.73 -19.95
CA ALA A 156 -27.99 20.33 -19.96
C ALA A 156 -26.46 20.21 -20.08
N LEU A 157 -25.83 21.06 -20.89
CA LEU A 157 -24.38 21.17 -21.00
C LEU A 157 -23.71 21.58 -19.68
N PHE A 158 -24.22 22.62 -19.00
CA PHE A 158 -23.68 23.10 -17.73
C PHE A 158 -23.84 22.08 -16.59
N VAL A 159 -24.96 21.37 -16.55
CA VAL A 159 -25.20 20.32 -15.56
C VAL A 159 -24.24 19.14 -15.77
N ALA A 160 -24.05 18.71 -17.02
CA ALA A 160 -23.08 17.66 -17.36
C ALA A 160 -21.64 18.05 -17.00
N LEU A 161 -21.27 19.32 -17.21
CA LEU A 161 -19.97 19.86 -16.84
C LEU A 161 -19.79 19.96 -15.32
N ARG A 162 -20.80 20.43 -14.57
CA ARG A 162 -20.75 20.59 -13.11
C ARG A 162 -20.42 19.30 -12.38
N PHE A 163 -20.99 18.17 -12.80
CA PHE A 163 -20.78 16.88 -12.15
C PHE A 163 -19.42 16.25 -12.46
N CYS A 164 -18.65 16.86 -13.36
CA CYS A 164 -17.31 16.41 -13.75
C CYS A 164 -16.16 17.23 -13.13
N LEU A 165 -16.47 18.26 -12.32
CA LEU A 165 -15.51 19.25 -11.81
C LEU A 165 -15.18 19.07 -10.31
N ARG A 166 -13.98 19.52 -9.91
CA ARG A 166 -13.47 19.40 -8.52
C ARG A 166 -14.26 20.29 -7.54
N ARG A 167 -14.17 20.01 -6.24
CA ARG A 167 -14.94 20.69 -5.18
C ARG A 167 -14.71 22.22 -5.15
N SER A 168 -13.52 22.69 -5.52
CA SER A 168 -13.15 24.12 -5.63
C SER A 168 -13.67 24.80 -6.90
N GLU A 169 -14.22 24.06 -7.85
CA GLU A 169 -14.69 24.53 -9.18
C GLU A 169 -16.22 24.59 -9.28
N ARG A 170 -16.92 24.23 -8.20
CA ARG A 170 -18.39 24.14 -8.18
C ARG A 170 -19.04 25.51 -8.21
N THR A 171 -18.44 26.55 -7.64
CA THR A 171 -19.06 27.88 -7.48
C THR A 171 -19.34 28.59 -8.80
N ALA A 172 -18.38 28.57 -9.75
CA ALA A 172 -18.58 29.16 -11.07
C ALA A 172 -19.65 28.42 -11.89
N THR A 173 -19.64 27.09 -11.83
CA THR A 173 -20.62 26.25 -12.55
C THR A 173 -21.99 26.22 -11.89
N THR A 174 -22.07 26.37 -10.57
CA THR A 174 -23.35 26.56 -9.87
C THR A 174 -24.02 27.84 -10.29
N VAL A 175 -23.26 28.94 -10.36
CA VAL A 175 -23.78 30.25 -10.76
C VAL A 175 -24.20 30.25 -12.23
N GLY A 176 -23.41 29.63 -13.11
CA GLY A 176 -23.81 29.44 -14.51
C GLY A 176 -25.07 28.58 -14.68
N ALA A 177 -25.24 27.50 -13.90
CA ALA A 177 -26.46 26.69 -13.94
C ALA A 177 -27.69 27.47 -13.43
N VAL A 178 -27.54 28.25 -12.35
CA VAL A 178 -28.59 29.14 -11.84
C VAL A 178 -28.96 30.20 -12.88
N ALA A 179 -27.98 30.79 -13.56
CA ALA A 179 -28.20 31.76 -14.61
C ALA A 179 -29.12 31.22 -15.72
N LEU A 180 -28.89 29.98 -16.13
CA LEU A 180 -29.67 29.31 -17.18
C LEU A 180 -31.08 28.92 -16.72
N VAL A 181 -31.26 28.53 -15.46
CA VAL A 181 -32.60 28.32 -14.88
C VAL A 181 -33.39 29.63 -14.88
N VAL A 182 -32.74 30.75 -14.53
CA VAL A 182 -33.37 32.08 -14.55
C VAL A 182 -33.73 32.50 -15.98
N LEU A 183 -32.87 32.23 -16.96
CA LEU A 183 -33.16 32.49 -18.39
C LEU A 183 -34.37 31.68 -18.88
N PHE A 184 -34.35 30.36 -18.64
CA PHE A 184 -35.45 29.46 -18.96
C PHE A 184 -36.77 29.92 -18.33
N THR A 185 -36.74 30.32 -17.05
CA THR A 185 -37.92 30.83 -16.35
C THR A 185 -38.46 32.09 -17.03
N GLY A 186 -37.58 33.00 -17.46
CA GLY A 186 -37.97 34.21 -18.19
C GLY A 186 -38.64 33.91 -19.53
N ASP A 187 -38.12 32.93 -20.28
CA ASP A 187 -38.71 32.52 -21.57
C ASP A 187 -40.04 31.77 -21.39
N VAL A 188 -40.15 30.89 -20.40
CA VAL A 188 -41.42 30.24 -20.03
C VAL A 188 -42.45 31.29 -19.61
N LEU A 189 -42.06 32.26 -18.79
CA LEU A 189 -42.95 33.34 -18.36
C LEU A 189 -43.45 34.16 -19.55
N ARG A 190 -42.60 34.38 -20.55
CA ARG A 190 -42.98 35.05 -21.81
C ARG A 190 -43.99 34.22 -22.60
N ILE A 191 -43.90 32.89 -22.54
CA ILE A 191 -44.86 31.98 -23.18
C ILE A 191 -46.20 31.95 -22.43
N VAL A 192 -46.18 31.91 -21.09
CA VAL A 192 -47.38 31.73 -20.25
C VAL A 192 -48.14 33.04 -20.03
N LEU A 193 -47.45 34.16 -19.83
CA LEU A 193 -48.09 35.44 -19.46
C LEU A 193 -48.36 36.41 -20.62
N SER A 194 -48.09 36.03 -21.87
CA SER A 194 -48.42 36.89 -23.01
C SER A 194 -49.87 36.69 -23.44
N THR A 195 -50.78 37.23 -22.64
CA THR A 195 -52.17 37.48 -23.06
C THR A 195 -52.20 38.62 -24.09
N PRO A 196 -53.02 38.56 -25.16
CA PRO A 196 -53.22 39.69 -26.06
C PRO A 196 -53.71 40.90 -25.26
N GLY A 197 -52.90 41.97 -25.16
CA GLY A 197 -53.25 43.23 -24.50
C GLY A 197 -52.85 43.40 -23.01
N GLY A 198 -52.24 42.40 -22.36
CA GLY A 198 -51.82 42.49 -20.95
C GLY A 198 -50.36 42.96 -20.77
N TRP A 199 -50.14 44.16 -20.21
CA TRP A 199 -48.80 44.75 -20.00
C TRP A 199 -47.98 44.15 -18.82
N SER A 200 -48.56 43.27 -18.00
CA SER A 200 -47.97 42.87 -16.70
C SER A 200 -46.91 41.76 -16.78
N GLY A 201 -46.91 40.91 -17.80
CA GLY A 201 -45.98 39.76 -17.91
C GLY A 201 -44.60 40.08 -18.52
N ILE A 202 -44.52 41.09 -19.38
CA ILE A 202 -43.32 41.43 -20.17
C ILE A 202 -42.17 42.00 -19.29
N PRO A 203 -42.42 42.88 -18.30
CA PRO A 203 -41.35 43.43 -17.46
C PRO A 203 -40.66 42.36 -16.61
N LEU A 204 -41.43 41.42 -16.06
CA LEU A 204 -40.89 40.34 -15.21
C LEU A 204 -40.04 39.36 -16.04
N ALA A 205 -40.49 38.98 -17.23
CA ALA A 205 -39.71 38.14 -18.15
C ALA A 205 -38.41 38.82 -18.59
N THR A 206 -38.46 40.13 -18.85
CA THR A 206 -37.29 40.93 -19.23
C THR A 206 -36.28 41.05 -18.07
N ALA A 207 -36.78 41.22 -16.83
CA ALA A 207 -35.95 41.21 -15.64
C ALA A 207 -35.22 39.87 -15.46
N CYS A 208 -35.92 38.74 -15.60
CA CYS A 208 -35.32 37.41 -15.57
C CYS A 208 -34.21 37.26 -16.64
N SER A 209 -34.46 37.68 -17.88
CA SER A 209 -33.44 37.61 -18.94
C SER A 209 -32.20 38.45 -18.60
N MET A 210 -32.36 39.65 -18.07
CA MET A 210 -31.22 40.51 -17.67
C MET A 210 -30.46 39.93 -16.48
N THR A 211 -31.15 39.42 -15.47
CA THR A 211 -30.53 38.76 -14.31
C THR A 211 -29.78 37.50 -14.72
N GLY A 212 -30.35 36.68 -15.59
CA GLY A 212 -29.69 35.50 -16.13
C GLY A 212 -28.40 35.84 -16.89
N LEU A 213 -28.45 36.80 -17.80
CA LEU A 213 -27.28 37.21 -18.60
C LEU A 213 -26.18 37.87 -17.77
N THR A 214 -26.55 38.64 -16.74
CA THR A 214 -25.57 39.20 -15.80
C THR A 214 -24.88 38.10 -14.98
N LEU A 215 -25.62 37.08 -14.55
CA LEU A 215 -25.01 35.91 -13.90
C LEU A 215 -24.09 35.12 -14.85
N VAL A 216 -24.45 34.97 -16.14
CA VAL A 216 -23.56 34.40 -17.17
C VAL A 216 -22.28 35.23 -17.33
N ALA A 217 -22.38 36.56 -17.27
CA ALA A 217 -21.23 37.45 -17.37
C ALA A 217 -20.29 37.37 -16.16
N VAL A 218 -20.81 37.10 -14.96
CA VAL A 218 -20.05 37.04 -13.70
C VAL A 218 -19.45 35.66 -13.45
N ALA A 219 -20.12 34.59 -13.87
CA ALA A 219 -19.72 33.20 -13.61
C ALA A 219 -18.23 32.88 -13.93
N PRO A 220 -17.61 33.34 -15.03
CA PRO A 220 -16.23 33.01 -15.38
C PRO A 220 -15.17 33.64 -14.46
N TRP A 221 -15.56 34.63 -13.66
CA TRP A 221 -14.68 35.39 -12.76
C TRP A 221 -14.72 34.89 -11.31
N LEU A 222 -15.65 33.99 -11.00
CA LEU A 222 -15.74 33.36 -9.70
C LEU A 222 -14.61 32.33 -9.48
N PRO A 223 -14.26 32.01 -8.22
CA PRO A 223 -13.28 30.99 -7.89
C PRO A 223 -13.59 29.67 -8.62
N GLY A 224 -12.60 29.14 -9.34
CA GLY A 224 -12.73 27.94 -10.15
C GLY A 224 -13.16 28.15 -11.62
N GLY A 225 -13.34 29.40 -12.07
CA GLY A 225 -13.84 29.71 -13.42
C GLY A 225 -12.91 29.33 -14.60
N VAL A 226 -11.64 28.96 -14.36
CA VAL A 226 -10.65 28.66 -15.44
C VAL A 226 -9.74 27.44 -15.14
N SER A 227 -9.99 26.71 -14.06
CA SER A 227 -9.15 25.58 -13.68
C SER A 227 -9.09 24.52 -14.77
N SER A 228 -7.88 24.01 -15.07
CA SER A 228 -7.69 22.86 -15.94
C SER A 228 -8.37 21.65 -15.30
N VAL A 229 -9.44 21.19 -15.93
CA VAL A 229 -10.27 20.04 -15.54
C VAL A 229 -9.39 18.85 -15.15
N GLY A 230 -9.21 18.67 -13.85
CA GLY A 230 -8.69 17.43 -13.28
C GLY A 230 -9.89 16.60 -12.88
N PHE A 231 -10.40 15.76 -13.79
CA PHE A 231 -11.53 14.87 -13.53
C PHE A 231 -11.25 14.04 -12.27
N ASP A 232 -11.99 14.28 -11.20
CA ASP A 232 -11.93 13.43 -10.01
C ASP A 232 -13.05 12.39 -10.09
N GLN A 233 -12.68 11.20 -10.55
CA GLN A 233 -13.58 10.11 -10.93
C GLN A 233 -14.30 9.45 -9.74
N ARG A 234 -13.97 9.82 -8.50
CA ARG A 234 -14.33 9.01 -7.32
C ARG A 234 -15.54 9.48 -6.51
N SER A 235 -16.19 10.58 -6.88
CA SER A 235 -17.28 11.13 -6.07
C SER A 235 -18.53 11.41 -6.90
N MET A 236 -19.33 10.39 -7.19
CA MET A 236 -20.74 10.58 -7.56
C MET A 236 -21.59 10.51 -6.29
N PRO A 237 -21.90 11.63 -5.62
CA PRO A 237 -22.89 11.61 -4.55
C PRO A 237 -24.26 11.29 -5.14
N VAL A 238 -25.11 10.65 -4.34
CA VAL A 238 -26.55 10.39 -4.52
C VAL A 238 -27.30 11.53 -5.25
N ILE A 239 -26.83 12.77 -5.10
CA ILE A 239 -27.30 13.99 -5.75
C ILE A 239 -27.34 13.89 -7.30
N GLY A 240 -26.38 13.24 -7.95
CA GLY A 240 -26.37 13.09 -9.42
C GLY A 240 -27.41 12.08 -9.92
N VAL A 241 -27.78 11.10 -9.09
CA VAL A 241 -28.88 10.18 -9.38
C VAL A 241 -30.20 10.93 -9.29
N VAL A 242 -30.40 11.70 -8.22
CA VAL A 242 -31.63 12.48 -7.96
C VAL A 242 -31.84 13.61 -8.99
N ALA A 243 -30.78 14.29 -9.43
CA ALA A 243 -30.87 15.41 -10.37
C ALA A 243 -31.46 15.04 -11.75
N ALA A 244 -31.30 13.79 -12.20
CA ALA A 244 -31.86 13.32 -13.47
C ALA A 244 -33.36 12.98 -13.38
N PHE A 245 -33.87 12.65 -12.18
CA PHE A 245 -35.28 12.30 -11.99
C PHE A 245 -36.20 13.51 -11.88
N VAL A 246 -35.69 14.66 -11.40
CA VAL A 246 -36.50 15.88 -11.23
C VAL A 246 -37.06 16.40 -12.57
N PRO A 247 -36.26 16.60 -13.64
CA PRO A 247 -36.80 17.02 -14.94
C PRO A 247 -37.80 16.01 -15.53
N MET A 248 -37.56 14.71 -15.31
CA MET A 248 -38.44 13.65 -15.80
C MET A 248 -39.79 13.65 -15.09
N ALA A 249 -39.81 13.87 -13.78
CA ALA A 249 -41.04 14.03 -13.01
C ALA A 249 -41.82 15.28 -13.44
N VAL A 250 -41.12 16.39 -13.68
CA VAL A 250 -41.73 17.63 -14.22
C VAL A 250 -42.31 17.40 -15.61
N CYS A 251 -41.60 16.69 -16.50
CA CYS A 251 -42.08 16.32 -17.82
C CYS A 251 -43.36 15.46 -17.75
N ALA A 252 -43.36 14.41 -16.93
CA ALA A 252 -44.53 13.56 -16.74
C ALA A 252 -45.73 14.34 -16.17
N LEU A 253 -45.48 15.25 -15.22
CA LEU A 253 -46.52 16.11 -14.65
C LEU A 253 -47.09 17.08 -15.69
N ALA A 254 -46.24 17.68 -16.54
CA ALA A 254 -46.66 18.59 -17.60
C ALA A 254 -47.53 17.87 -18.64
N ILE A 255 -47.12 16.69 -19.11
CA ILE A 255 -47.92 15.86 -20.03
C ILE A 255 -49.27 15.51 -19.39
N SER A 256 -49.27 15.10 -18.12
CA SER A 256 -50.49 14.74 -17.39
C SER A 256 -51.44 15.94 -17.23
N ALA A 257 -50.91 17.11 -16.88
CA ALA A 257 -51.70 18.33 -16.73
C ALA A 257 -52.32 18.79 -18.07
N HIS A 258 -51.58 18.64 -19.17
CA HIS A 258 -52.09 18.94 -20.51
C HIS A 258 -53.20 17.96 -20.94
N ALA A 259 -53.05 16.68 -20.66
CA ALA A 259 -54.09 15.69 -20.92
C ALA A 259 -55.36 15.94 -20.09
N VAL A 260 -55.22 16.31 -18.81
CA VAL A 260 -56.36 16.62 -17.92
C VAL A 260 -57.11 17.89 -18.35
N THR A 261 -56.43 18.86 -18.95
CA THR A 261 -57.06 20.08 -19.50
C THR A 261 -57.70 19.85 -20.89
N GLY A 262 -57.75 18.61 -21.38
CA GLY A 262 -58.38 18.23 -22.65
C GLY A 262 -57.49 18.37 -23.87
N GLY A 263 -56.18 18.59 -23.70
CA GLY A 263 -55.21 18.68 -24.78
C GLY A 263 -54.95 17.33 -25.45
N CYS A 264 -54.69 17.35 -26.76
CA CYS A 264 -54.38 16.14 -27.53
C CYS A 264 -52.88 15.80 -27.47
N VAL A 265 -52.57 14.53 -27.26
CA VAL A 265 -51.20 14.04 -27.28
C VAL A 265 -50.75 13.79 -28.73
N ASP A 266 -49.77 14.55 -29.21
CA ASP A 266 -49.26 14.41 -30.58
C ASP A 266 -48.10 13.38 -30.70
N ILE A 267 -47.74 13.07 -31.95
CA ILE A 267 -46.68 12.09 -32.25
C ILE A 267 -45.30 12.57 -31.80
N VAL A 268 -45.08 13.89 -31.73
CA VAL A 268 -43.81 14.50 -31.33
C VAL A 268 -43.62 14.33 -29.82
N MET A 269 -44.66 14.59 -29.02
CA MET A 269 -44.63 14.42 -27.58
C MET A 269 -44.41 12.96 -27.17
N THR A 270 -45.08 12.01 -27.84
CA THR A 270 -44.90 10.58 -27.57
C THR A 270 -43.49 10.10 -27.95
N ALA A 271 -42.96 10.54 -29.10
CA ALA A 271 -41.60 10.22 -29.52
C ALA A 271 -40.55 10.76 -28.53
N LEU A 272 -40.70 11.99 -28.06
CA LEU A 272 -39.79 12.60 -27.09
C LEU A 272 -39.85 11.92 -25.73
N ALA A 273 -41.06 11.69 -25.18
CA ALA A 273 -41.24 10.97 -23.92
C ALA A 273 -40.67 9.54 -24.00
N GLY A 274 -40.91 8.83 -25.11
CA GLY A 274 -40.35 7.51 -25.38
C GLY A 274 -38.82 7.50 -25.42
N SER A 275 -38.21 8.51 -26.05
CA SER A 275 -36.74 8.65 -26.10
C SER A 275 -36.10 8.89 -24.72
N VAL A 276 -36.78 9.63 -23.84
CA VAL A 276 -36.33 9.88 -22.46
C VAL A 276 -36.44 8.59 -21.62
N LEU A 277 -37.52 7.82 -21.78
CA LEU A 277 -37.68 6.51 -21.12
C LEU A 277 -36.61 5.50 -21.58
N LEU A 278 -36.34 5.42 -22.88
CA LEU A 278 -35.29 4.56 -23.42
C LEU A 278 -33.90 4.97 -22.90
N ALA A 279 -33.61 6.27 -22.86
CA ALA A 279 -32.35 6.76 -22.30
C ALA A 279 -32.21 6.44 -20.81
N LEU A 280 -33.31 6.48 -20.04
CA LEU A 280 -33.30 6.08 -18.63
C LEU A 280 -32.98 4.58 -18.50
N GLY A 281 -33.63 3.73 -19.28
CA GLY A 281 -33.38 2.29 -19.30
C GLY A 281 -31.92 1.96 -19.63
N ALA A 282 -31.38 2.57 -20.69
CA ALA A 282 -29.98 2.44 -21.08
C ALA A 282 -29.03 2.90 -19.96
N ARG A 283 -29.35 4.03 -19.29
CA ARG A 283 -28.56 4.58 -18.18
C ARG A 283 -28.55 3.66 -16.95
N GLN A 284 -29.69 3.04 -16.62
CA GLN A 284 -29.79 2.06 -15.55
C GLN A 284 -29.00 0.78 -15.89
N GLY A 285 -29.07 0.31 -17.15
CA GLY A 285 -28.29 -0.83 -17.62
C GLY A 285 -26.77 -0.61 -17.50
N VAL A 286 -26.29 0.57 -17.93
CA VAL A 286 -24.87 0.96 -17.78
C VAL A 286 -24.44 0.98 -16.30
N THR A 287 -25.29 1.54 -15.42
CA THR A 287 -24.99 1.61 -13.98
C THR A 287 -24.95 0.23 -13.34
N HIS A 288 -25.88 -0.65 -13.71
CA HIS A 288 -25.93 -2.02 -13.19
C HIS A 288 -24.74 -2.85 -13.66
N ALA A 289 -24.34 -2.71 -14.92
CA ALA A 289 -23.13 -3.36 -15.46
C ALA A 289 -21.86 -2.91 -14.71
N ASP A 290 -21.71 -1.61 -14.43
CA ASP A 290 -20.60 -1.08 -13.63
C ASP A 290 -20.59 -1.65 -12.20
N GLN A 291 -21.75 -1.76 -11.55
CA GLN A 291 -21.86 -2.36 -10.22
C GLN A 291 -21.41 -3.83 -10.21
N LEU A 292 -21.86 -4.62 -11.20
CA LEU A 292 -21.45 -6.01 -11.33
C LEU A 292 -19.95 -6.14 -11.59
N ARG A 293 -19.37 -5.28 -12.42
CA ARG A 293 -17.93 -5.28 -12.72
C ARG A 293 -17.11 -4.97 -11.47
N ILE A 294 -17.48 -3.94 -10.71
CA ILE A 294 -16.80 -3.58 -9.45
C ILE A 294 -16.90 -4.72 -8.43
N ALA A 295 -18.06 -5.37 -8.31
CA ALA A 295 -18.25 -6.50 -7.42
C ALA A 295 -17.38 -7.71 -7.83
N GLN A 296 -17.26 -7.99 -9.13
CA GLN A 296 -16.37 -9.04 -9.65
C GLN A 296 -14.90 -8.71 -9.44
N GLU A 297 -14.47 -7.47 -9.74
CA GLU A 297 -13.10 -7.00 -9.49
C GLU A 297 -12.75 -7.09 -7.99
N ALA A 298 -13.69 -6.76 -7.09
CA ALA A 298 -13.50 -6.89 -5.65
C ALA A 298 -13.32 -8.36 -5.24
N LYS A 299 -14.18 -9.27 -5.72
CA LYS A 299 -14.04 -10.71 -5.46
C LYS A 299 -12.74 -11.29 -6.02
N ALA A 300 -12.36 -10.90 -7.24
CA ALA A 300 -11.12 -11.35 -7.87
C ALA A 300 -9.88 -10.87 -7.10
N ARG A 301 -9.87 -9.60 -6.63
CA ARG A 301 -8.81 -9.09 -5.76
C ARG A 301 -8.75 -9.84 -4.43
N GLU A 302 -9.89 -10.09 -3.80
CA GLU A 302 -9.94 -10.87 -2.56
C GLU A 302 -9.37 -12.28 -2.75
N ALA A 303 -9.78 -12.99 -3.80
CA ALA A 303 -9.25 -14.32 -4.13
C ALA A 303 -7.75 -14.28 -4.43
N HIS A 304 -7.27 -13.27 -5.16
CA HIS A 304 -5.85 -13.10 -5.44
C HIS A 304 -5.04 -12.85 -4.15
N TYR A 305 -5.53 -12.00 -3.25
CA TYR A 305 -4.90 -11.79 -1.94
C TYR A 305 -4.87 -13.06 -1.10
N ARG A 306 -5.97 -13.83 -1.05
CA ARG A 306 -6.00 -15.12 -0.35
C ARG A 306 -4.96 -16.09 -0.93
N THR A 307 -4.84 -16.17 -2.25
CA THR A 307 -3.85 -17.04 -2.91
C THR A 307 -2.40 -16.62 -2.59
N LEU A 308 -2.11 -15.32 -2.56
CA LEU A 308 -0.78 -14.82 -2.19
C LEU A 308 -0.42 -15.14 -0.73
N VAL A 309 -1.40 -15.04 0.17
CA VAL A 309 -1.23 -15.36 1.60
C VAL A 309 -1.09 -16.86 1.82
N ASP A 310 -1.90 -17.67 1.15
CA ASP A 310 -1.88 -19.14 1.27
C ASP A 310 -0.60 -19.75 0.64
N GLY A 311 0.01 -19.06 -0.32
CA GLY A 311 1.28 -19.46 -0.93
C GLY A 311 2.53 -19.22 -0.08
N THR A 312 2.44 -18.41 0.98
CA THR A 312 3.54 -18.18 1.92
C THR A 312 3.48 -19.16 3.09
N LEU A 313 4.62 -19.79 3.41
CA LEU A 313 4.78 -20.64 4.61
C LEU A 313 4.78 -19.85 5.92
N ASP A 314 4.57 -18.54 5.87
CA ASP A 314 4.48 -17.69 7.05
C ASP A 314 3.08 -17.80 7.64
N VAL A 315 3.01 -18.10 8.94
CA VAL A 315 1.76 -18.18 9.68
C VAL A 315 1.35 -16.78 10.10
N ILE A 316 0.23 -16.30 9.56
CA ILE A 316 -0.33 -14.99 9.89
C ILE A 316 -1.35 -15.19 10.99
N THR A 317 -1.15 -14.55 12.13
CA THR A 317 -2.07 -14.58 13.27
C THR A 317 -2.53 -13.17 13.60
N ILE A 318 -3.84 -12.95 13.68
CA ILE A 318 -4.44 -11.70 14.16
C ILE A 318 -4.93 -11.93 15.57
N ILE A 319 -4.46 -11.09 16.49
CA ILE A 319 -4.79 -11.15 17.91
C ILE A 319 -5.52 -9.88 18.29
N GLY A 320 -6.63 -10.03 19.00
CA GLY A 320 -7.41 -8.93 19.52
C GLY A 320 -6.68 -8.15 20.61
N HIS A 321 -7.19 -6.95 20.94
CA HIS A 321 -6.68 -6.16 22.07
C HIS A 321 -6.77 -6.87 23.44
N ASP A 322 -7.59 -7.93 23.54
CA ASP A 322 -7.77 -8.80 24.70
C ASP A 322 -6.75 -9.96 24.80
N GLY A 323 -5.86 -10.07 23.79
CA GLY A 323 -4.86 -11.13 23.68
C GLY A 323 -5.42 -12.45 23.14
N VAL A 324 -6.63 -12.44 22.56
CA VAL A 324 -7.29 -13.62 22.00
C VAL A 324 -7.04 -13.70 20.50
N VAL A 325 -6.70 -14.88 19.98
CA VAL A 325 -6.52 -15.12 18.55
C VAL A 325 -7.86 -15.02 17.83
N ARG A 326 -7.99 -14.07 16.90
CA ARG A 326 -9.21 -13.87 16.08
C ARG A 326 -9.13 -14.58 14.73
N TYR A 327 -7.93 -14.67 14.18
CA TYR A 327 -7.68 -15.30 12.90
C TYR A 327 -6.29 -15.90 12.90
N VAL A 328 -6.15 -17.04 12.23
CA VAL A 328 -4.87 -17.66 11.92
C VAL A 328 -4.92 -18.19 10.50
N SER A 329 -3.86 -17.98 9.71
CA SER A 329 -3.81 -18.46 8.34
C SER A 329 -3.76 -19.99 8.28
N PRO A 330 -4.28 -20.62 7.21
CA PRO A 330 -4.24 -22.07 7.02
C PRO A 330 -2.82 -22.68 7.06
N ALA A 331 -1.79 -21.87 6.82
CA ALA A 331 -0.38 -22.26 6.93
C ALA A 331 0.00 -22.80 8.32
N VAL A 332 -0.81 -22.54 9.36
CA VAL A 332 -0.60 -23.09 10.70
C VAL A 332 -0.61 -24.62 10.76
N HIS A 333 -1.35 -25.27 9.86
CA HIS A 333 -1.45 -26.72 9.80
C HIS A 333 -0.15 -27.38 9.32
N PRO A 334 0.39 -27.06 8.13
CA PRO A 334 1.66 -27.63 7.69
C PRO A 334 2.85 -27.19 8.58
N VAL A 335 2.82 -25.99 9.17
CA VAL A 335 3.95 -25.46 9.96
C VAL A 335 3.94 -25.92 11.41
N PHE A 336 2.80 -25.84 12.11
CA PHE A 336 2.68 -26.14 13.54
C PHE A 336 1.83 -27.36 13.86
N GLY A 337 1.11 -27.93 12.88
CA GLY A 337 0.28 -29.13 13.03
C GLY A 337 -1.13 -28.87 13.55
N TYR A 338 -1.42 -27.65 14.00
CA TYR A 338 -2.76 -27.28 14.48
C TYR A 338 -3.69 -26.95 13.33
N ARG A 339 -4.99 -27.16 13.55
CA ARG A 339 -6.03 -26.62 12.68
C ARG A 339 -6.38 -25.19 13.13
N PRO A 340 -6.75 -24.30 12.20
CA PRO A 340 -7.13 -22.93 12.56
C PRO A 340 -8.20 -22.86 13.65
N GLU A 341 -9.17 -23.77 13.61
CA GLU A 341 -10.28 -23.83 14.57
C GLU A 341 -9.84 -24.15 16.01
N GLU A 342 -8.67 -24.78 16.20
CA GLU A 342 -8.12 -25.11 17.52
C GLU A 342 -7.41 -23.93 18.18
N LEU A 343 -6.99 -22.95 17.38
CA LEU A 343 -6.23 -21.79 17.85
C LEU A 343 -7.07 -20.52 17.94
N VAL A 344 -8.08 -20.37 17.08
CA VAL A 344 -9.02 -19.24 17.17
C VAL A 344 -9.78 -19.31 18.51
N GLY A 345 -9.78 -18.20 19.24
CA GLY A 345 -10.34 -18.10 20.59
C GLY A 345 -9.34 -18.43 21.72
N ALA A 346 -8.16 -18.97 21.41
CA ALA A 346 -7.14 -19.24 22.41
C ALA A 346 -6.27 -18.00 22.71
N ARG A 347 -5.57 -18.02 23.85
CA ARG A 347 -4.61 -16.98 24.25
C ARG A 347 -3.19 -17.39 23.90
N VAL A 348 -2.43 -16.47 23.30
CA VAL A 348 -1.07 -16.72 22.78
C VAL A 348 -0.05 -17.23 23.81
N PRO A 349 -0.03 -16.78 25.09
CA PRO A 349 0.92 -17.28 26.07
C PRO A 349 0.85 -18.81 26.31
N LEU A 350 -0.26 -19.47 25.94
CA LEU A 350 -0.42 -20.92 26.09
C LEU A 350 0.46 -21.73 25.14
N PHE A 351 0.85 -21.15 24.00
CA PHE A 351 1.65 -21.83 22.98
C PHE A 351 3.11 -21.40 22.97
N CYS A 352 3.45 -20.32 23.68
CA CYS A 352 4.82 -19.84 23.84
C CYS A 352 5.51 -20.56 25.01
N HIS A 353 6.80 -20.81 24.87
CA HIS A 353 7.60 -21.36 25.97
C HIS A 353 7.63 -20.39 27.15
N PRO A 354 7.49 -20.85 28.41
CA PRO A 354 7.42 -19.97 29.59
C PRO A 354 8.55 -18.95 29.70
N ASP A 355 9.79 -19.37 29.45
CA ASP A 355 10.98 -18.49 29.47
C ASP A 355 10.96 -17.38 28.41
N ASP A 356 10.20 -17.57 27.32
CA ASP A 356 10.18 -16.68 26.16
C ASP A 356 8.97 -15.71 26.22
N VAL A 357 8.06 -15.90 27.18
CA VAL A 357 6.90 -15.01 27.42
C VAL A 357 7.33 -13.60 27.84
N PRO A 358 8.28 -13.39 28.78
CA PRO A 358 8.65 -12.03 29.19
C PRO A 358 9.27 -11.18 28.07
N PRO A 359 10.20 -11.68 27.23
CA PRO A 359 10.66 -10.97 26.03
C PRO A 359 9.52 -10.64 25.04
N LEU A 360 8.60 -11.58 24.82
CA LEU A 360 7.44 -11.39 23.94
C LEU A 360 6.53 -10.26 24.44
N MET A 361 6.20 -10.26 25.73
CA MET A 361 5.36 -9.23 26.32
C MET A 361 6.00 -7.83 26.27
N ARG A 362 7.33 -7.74 26.38
CA ARG A 362 8.04 -6.46 26.19
C ARG A 362 7.89 -5.94 24.76
N ALA A 363 8.06 -6.80 23.76
CA ALA A 363 7.89 -6.41 22.35
C ALA A 363 6.45 -5.95 22.04
N VAL A 364 5.45 -6.63 22.62
CA VAL A 364 4.04 -6.23 22.53
C VAL A 364 3.81 -4.86 23.18
N GLN A 365 4.36 -4.63 24.36
CA GLN A 365 4.21 -3.35 25.06
C GLN A 365 4.83 -2.19 24.26
N THR A 366 6.05 -2.37 23.74
CA THR A 366 6.71 -1.36 22.90
C THR A 366 5.88 -1.02 21.67
N LEU A 367 5.28 -2.01 21.00
CA LEU A 367 4.38 -1.77 19.87
C LEU A 367 3.17 -0.91 20.29
N VAL A 368 2.54 -1.22 21.43
CA VAL A 368 1.39 -0.45 21.93
C VAL A 368 1.78 1.00 22.22
N ASP A 369 2.94 1.21 22.84
CA ASP A 369 3.46 2.55 23.18
C ASP A 369 3.78 3.37 21.92
N ASP A 370 4.34 2.73 20.88
CA ASP A 370 4.63 3.35 19.58
C ASP A 370 3.34 3.81 18.86
N ALA A 371 2.27 3.02 18.93
CA ALA A 371 0.96 3.42 18.41
C ALA A 371 0.40 4.66 19.12
N GLY A 372 0.56 4.73 20.45
CA GLY A 372 0.11 5.86 21.27
C GLY A 372 0.84 7.16 20.96
N SER A 373 2.08 7.09 20.49
CA SER A 373 2.90 8.25 20.10
C SER A 373 2.76 8.67 18.63
N GLY A 374 1.97 7.93 17.83
CA GLY A 374 1.77 8.21 16.40
C GLY A 374 2.90 7.73 15.49
N ALA A 375 3.92 7.07 16.04
CA ALA A 375 5.01 6.46 15.29
C ALA A 375 4.59 5.08 14.77
N ARG A 376 4.19 4.99 13.48
CA ARG A 376 4.00 3.69 12.82
C ARG A 376 5.33 3.21 12.23
N GLY A 377 6.19 2.68 13.10
CA GLY A 377 7.46 2.06 12.70
C GLY A 377 7.28 0.72 11.97
N PRO A 378 8.35 0.19 11.34
CA PRO A 378 8.37 -1.21 10.91
C PRO A 378 8.20 -2.08 12.16
N GLY A 379 7.28 -3.05 12.11
CA GLY A 379 6.91 -3.87 13.27
C GLY A 379 8.08 -4.49 14.03
N HIS A 380 7.85 -4.89 15.28
CA HIS A 380 8.87 -5.42 16.17
C HIS A 380 9.12 -6.90 15.91
N ARG A 381 10.38 -7.31 15.78
CA ARG A 381 10.76 -8.71 15.59
C ARG A 381 11.05 -9.37 16.94
N VAL A 382 10.47 -10.53 17.17
CA VAL A 382 10.69 -11.35 18.36
C VAL A 382 11.00 -12.79 17.96
N SER A 383 11.87 -13.46 18.72
CA SER A 383 12.11 -14.88 18.60
C SER A 383 11.57 -15.58 19.84
N CYS A 384 10.82 -16.66 19.65
CA CYS A 384 10.24 -17.45 20.74
C CYS A 384 10.12 -18.92 20.33
N ARG A 385 10.12 -19.81 21.32
CA ARG A 385 9.79 -21.22 21.10
C ARG A 385 8.29 -21.40 21.19
N VAL A 386 7.70 -21.97 20.15
CA VAL A 386 6.27 -22.28 20.07
C VAL A 386 6.07 -23.79 20.12
N ARG A 387 5.08 -24.24 20.90
CA ARG A 387 4.72 -25.65 21.01
C ARG A 387 3.90 -26.07 19.81
N SER A 388 4.37 -27.06 19.05
CA SER A 388 3.61 -27.70 17.98
C SER A 388 2.57 -28.68 18.52
N ALA A 389 1.59 -29.05 17.71
CA ALA A 389 0.58 -30.07 18.01
C ALA A 389 1.19 -31.45 18.37
N ASP A 390 2.39 -31.76 17.86
CA ASP A 390 3.14 -32.98 18.21
C ASP A 390 3.83 -32.91 19.59
N GLY A 391 3.70 -31.77 20.28
CA GLY A 391 4.28 -31.51 21.59
C GLY A 391 5.73 -31.00 21.57
N ARG A 392 6.38 -30.89 20.41
CA ARG A 392 7.76 -30.39 20.30
C ARG A 392 7.81 -28.87 20.32
N TRP A 393 8.93 -28.33 20.80
CA TRP A 393 9.23 -26.90 20.71
C TRP A 393 9.87 -26.59 19.36
N ARG A 394 9.32 -25.60 18.65
CA ARG A 394 9.88 -25.06 17.40
C ARG A 394 10.35 -23.65 17.61
N HIS A 395 11.51 -23.30 17.04
CA HIS A 395 12.02 -21.94 17.07
C HIS A 395 11.28 -21.10 16.04
N VAL A 396 10.61 -20.05 16.48
CA VAL A 396 9.77 -19.20 15.63
C VAL A 396 10.24 -17.76 15.73
N GLU A 397 10.48 -17.15 14.57
CA GLU A 397 10.65 -15.71 14.47
C GLU A 397 9.34 -15.07 14.03
N SER A 398 8.87 -14.10 14.80
CA SER A 398 7.63 -13.39 14.53
C SER A 398 7.87 -11.90 14.37
N THR A 399 7.29 -11.32 13.33
CA THR A 399 7.19 -9.86 13.18
C THR A 399 5.82 -9.42 13.67
N ILE A 400 5.79 -8.53 14.66
CA ILE A 400 4.59 -8.01 15.29
C ILE A 400 4.30 -6.62 14.72
N GLY A 401 3.11 -6.43 14.16
CA GLY A 401 2.67 -5.15 13.62
C GLY A 401 1.29 -4.75 14.10
N HIS A 402 0.90 -3.53 13.74
CA HIS A 402 -0.44 -3.00 14.04
C HIS A 402 -1.50 -3.59 13.13
N HIS A 403 -2.64 -3.94 13.70
CA HIS A 403 -3.85 -4.30 12.96
C HIS A 403 -5.04 -3.49 13.53
N PRO A 404 -6.03 -3.07 12.72
CA PRO A 404 -7.19 -2.31 13.21
C PRO A 404 -7.95 -2.98 14.37
N GLU A 405 -7.88 -4.30 14.46
CA GLU A 405 -8.55 -5.10 15.49
C GLU A 405 -7.64 -5.50 16.67
N GLY A 406 -6.38 -5.07 16.67
CA GLY A 406 -5.37 -5.46 17.66
C GLY A 406 -3.97 -5.49 17.05
N MET A 407 -3.40 -6.69 16.94
CA MET A 407 -2.05 -6.91 16.45
C MET A 407 -2.01 -8.01 15.40
N ILE A 408 -1.07 -7.90 14.47
CA ILE A 408 -0.77 -8.94 13.49
C ILE A 408 0.61 -9.52 13.76
N PHE A 409 0.68 -10.85 13.75
CA PHE A 409 1.91 -11.62 13.90
C PHE A 409 2.15 -12.36 12.59
N ILE A 410 3.33 -12.16 12.01
CA ILE A 410 3.79 -12.94 10.87
C ILE A 410 4.92 -13.83 11.37
N SER A 411 4.64 -15.11 11.52
CA SER A 411 5.49 -16.08 12.21
C SER A 411 6.10 -17.08 11.23
N ARG A 412 7.41 -17.27 11.30
CA ARG A 412 8.16 -18.23 10.49
C ARG A 412 8.88 -19.23 11.39
N ASP A 413 8.74 -20.51 11.07
CA ASP A 413 9.54 -21.57 11.69
C ASP A 413 10.98 -21.48 11.17
N VAL A 414 11.92 -21.30 12.10
CA VAL A 414 13.37 -21.24 11.85
C VAL A 414 14.12 -22.37 12.56
N SER A 415 13.41 -23.42 13.00
CA SER A 415 14.00 -24.56 13.73
C SER A 415 15.15 -25.21 12.96
N GLU A 416 14.96 -25.45 11.66
CA GLU A 416 16.00 -26.03 10.81
C GLU A 416 17.24 -25.13 10.72
N ARG A 417 17.03 -23.82 10.52
CA ARG A 417 18.12 -22.85 10.47
C ARG A 417 18.90 -22.78 11.79
N VAL A 418 18.20 -22.80 12.92
CA VAL A 418 18.82 -22.80 14.25
C VAL A 418 19.61 -24.10 14.48
N ALA A 419 19.06 -25.25 14.08
CA ALA A 419 19.74 -26.54 14.20
C ALA A 419 20.99 -26.62 13.31
N GLN A 420 20.91 -26.13 12.07
CA GLN A 420 22.06 -26.06 11.15
C GLN A 420 23.15 -25.13 11.69
N GLN A 421 22.77 -23.97 12.23
CA GLN A 421 23.70 -23.05 12.86
C GLN A 421 24.41 -23.69 14.06
N ALA A 422 23.67 -24.35 14.94
CA ALA A 422 24.24 -25.08 16.07
C ALA A 422 25.19 -26.21 15.63
N GLN A 423 24.86 -26.90 14.54
CA GLN A 423 25.72 -27.94 13.96
C GLN A 423 27.01 -27.34 13.38
N LEU A 424 26.93 -26.21 12.67
CA LEU A 424 28.10 -25.50 12.16
C LEU A 424 29.00 -25.01 13.29
N GLU A 425 28.42 -24.47 14.35
CA GLU A 425 29.15 -24.07 15.56
C GLU A 425 29.83 -25.27 16.22
N HIS A 426 29.14 -26.41 16.33
CA HIS A 426 29.75 -27.63 16.85
C HIS A 426 30.93 -28.09 15.99
N LEU A 427 30.80 -28.10 14.67
CA LEU A 427 31.88 -28.44 13.74
C LEU A 427 33.04 -27.43 13.76
N ALA A 428 32.77 -26.15 14.05
CA ALA A 428 33.78 -25.12 14.16
C ALA A 428 34.67 -25.28 15.40
N PHE A 429 34.18 -25.94 16.46
CA PHE A 429 34.86 -26.06 17.75
C PHE A 429 35.20 -27.49 18.18
N HIS A 430 34.73 -28.51 17.46
CA HIS A 430 35.00 -29.93 17.76
C HIS A 430 35.58 -30.67 16.55
N ASP A 431 36.41 -31.68 16.82
CA ASP A 431 36.95 -32.61 15.83
C ASP A 431 35.88 -33.63 15.41
N ALA A 432 35.59 -33.72 14.11
CA ALA A 432 34.48 -34.52 13.59
C ALA A 432 34.65 -36.03 13.81
N LEU A 433 35.88 -36.53 13.97
CA LEU A 433 36.15 -37.96 14.16
C LEU A 433 36.04 -38.38 15.63
N THR A 434 36.60 -37.58 16.53
CA THR A 434 36.73 -37.93 17.96
C THR A 434 35.68 -37.28 18.85
N GLY A 435 35.02 -36.21 18.39
CA GLY A 435 34.09 -35.37 19.16
C GLY A 435 34.77 -34.48 20.21
N LEU A 436 36.08 -34.60 20.37
CA LEU A 436 36.85 -33.74 21.27
C LEU A 436 36.89 -32.30 20.76
N PRO A 437 37.08 -31.30 21.63
CA PRO A 437 37.51 -29.96 21.24
C PRO A 437 38.59 -29.99 20.16
N ASN A 438 38.46 -29.14 19.14
CA ASN A 438 39.49 -28.95 18.13
C ASN A 438 40.52 -27.90 18.58
N ARG A 439 41.50 -27.60 17.73
CA ARG A 439 42.53 -26.60 18.02
C ARG A 439 41.95 -25.22 18.38
N ALA A 440 40.89 -24.76 17.71
CA ALA A 440 40.29 -23.46 17.97
C ALA A 440 39.70 -23.38 19.38
N LEU A 441 38.88 -24.37 19.76
CA LEU A 441 38.31 -24.42 21.11
C LEU A 441 39.38 -24.63 22.19
N PHE A 442 40.43 -25.41 21.90
CA PHE A 442 41.52 -25.62 22.85
C PHE A 442 42.30 -24.33 23.14
N VAL A 443 42.67 -23.56 22.11
CA VAL A 443 43.37 -22.27 22.26
C VAL A 443 42.52 -21.29 23.07
N ASP A 444 41.21 -21.21 22.78
CA ASP A 444 40.27 -20.38 23.54
C ASP A 444 40.23 -20.76 25.03
N ARG A 445 40.16 -22.07 25.34
CA ARG A 445 40.19 -22.58 26.72
C ARG A 445 41.50 -22.26 27.43
N VAL A 446 42.64 -22.37 26.74
CA VAL A 446 43.95 -21.98 27.27
C VAL A 446 43.98 -20.48 27.58
N ALA A 447 43.47 -19.64 26.66
CA ALA A 447 43.38 -18.20 26.88
C ALA A 447 42.54 -17.86 28.11
N HIS A 448 41.38 -18.51 28.27
CA HIS A 448 40.51 -18.33 29.42
C HIS A 448 41.18 -18.76 30.74
N ALA A 449 41.89 -19.90 30.74
CA ALA A 449 42.62 -20.38 31.90
C ALA A 449 43.77 -19.44 32.30
N LEU A 450 44.45 -18.83 31.32
CA LEU A 450 45.50 -17.84 31.56
C LEU A 450 44.93 -16.52 32.12
N GLN A 451 43.71 -16.12 31.73
CA GLN A 451 43.03 -14.92 32.24
C GLN A 451 42.48 -15.10 33.66
N LYS A 452 41.97 -16.29 33.98
CA LYS A 452 41.42 -16.61 35.32
C LYS A 452 42.44 -16.62 36.45
N ARG A 453 43.73 -16.47 36.14
CA ARG A 453 44.83 -16.63 37.08
C ARG A 453 44.76 -15.61 38.21
N THR A 454 44.30 -16.07 39.37
CA THR A 454 44.27 -15.32 40.62
C THR A 454 45.47 -15.71 41.47
N THR A 455 45.97 -14.77 42.28
CA THR A 455 47.12 -14.99 43.18
C THR A 455 46.83 -16.17 44.11
N GLY A 456 47.65 -17.23 44.05
CA GLY A 456 47.49 -18.44 44.89
C GLY A 456 46.95 -19.70 44.19
N VAL A 457 46.54 -19.60 42.91
CA VAL A 457 46.15 -20.76 42.08
C VAL A 457 47.37 -21.33 41.34
N ALA A 458 47.46 -22.66 41.24
CA ALA A 458 48.56 -23.30 40.51
C ALA A 458 48.54 -22.92 39.01
N PRO A 459 49.72 -22.77 38.37
CA PRO A 459 49.80 -22.54 36.91
C PRO A 459 48.99 -23.58 36.13
N PRO A 460 48.19 -23.18 35.11
CA PRO A 460 47.69 -24.15 34.15
C PRO A 460 48.86 -24.83 33.42
N VAL A 461 48.69 -26.11 33.12
CA VAL A 461 49.70 -26.93 32.42
C VAL A 461 49.10 -27.43 31.11
N VAL A 462 49.84 -27.27 30.02
CA VAL A 462 49.51 -27.82 28.71
C VAL A 462 50.35 -29.06 28.46
N LEU A 463 49.69 -30.14 28.06
CA LEU A 463 50.33 -31.34 27.52
C LEU A 463 50.09 -31.40 26.01
N PHE A 464 51.14 -31.64 25.25
CA PHE A 464 51.07 -32.03 23.84
C PHE A 464 51.36 -33.52 23.74
N VAL A 465 50.53 -34.26 23.01
CA VAL A 465 50.56 -35.73 22.97
C VAL A 465 50.50 -36.16 21.51
N ASP A 466 51.52 -36.88 21.04
CA ASP A 466 51.54 -37.45 19.69
C ASP A 466 51.62 -38.97 19.75
N LEU A 467 50.79 -39.66 18.96
CA LEU A 467 50.76 -41.12 18.94
C LEU A 467 51.90 -41.70 18.10
N ASP A 468 52.92 -42.21 18.77
CA ASP A 468 54.06 -42.85 18.14
C ASP A 468 53.63 -44.07 17.32
N GLY A 469 53.97 -44.06 16.02
CA GLY A 469 53.75 -45.21 15.14
C GLY A 469 52.35 -45.26 14.51
N PHE A 470 51.52 -44.22 14.70
CA PHE A 470 50.19 -44.14 14.09
C PHE A 470 50.22 -44.29 12.55
N LYS A 471 51.18 -43.63 11.89
CA LYS A 471 51.35 -43.76 10.42
C LYS A 471 51.55 -45.21 9.97
N ALA A 472 52.32 -46.01 10.71
CA ALA A 472 52.53 -47.41 10.38
C ALA A 472 51.25 -48.24 10.51
N VAL A 473 50.34 -47.89 11.43
CA VAL A 473 49.02 -48.51 11.54
C VAL A 473 48.16 -48.17 10.32
N ASN A 474 48.15 -46.91 9.89
CA ASN A 474 47.45 -46.51 8.67
C ASN A 474 47.98 -47.22 7.43
N ASP A 475 49.30 -47.28 7.27
CA ASP A 475 49.94 -47.87 6.10
C ASP A 475 49.72 -49.40 6.03
N SER A 476 49.63 -50.08 7.17
CA SER A 476 49.47 -51.54 7.24
C SER A 476 48.03 -52.04 7.32
N ALA A 477 47.12 -51.28 7.94
CA ALA A 477 45.76 -51.70 8.25
C ALA A 477 44.66 -50.76 7.67
N GLY A 478 45.07 -49.72 6.94
CA GLY A 478 44.17 -48.77 6.28
C GLY A 478 43.63 -47.68 7.20
N HIS A 479 43.16 -46.59 6.58
CA HIS A 479 42.67 -45.40 7.28
C HIS A 479 41.50 -45.68 8.23
N ALA A 480 40.57 -46.57 7.89
CA ALA A 480 39.46 -46.91 8.79
C ALA A 480 39.92 -47.51 10.13
N THR A 481 41.02 -48.28 10.12
CA THR A 481 41.62 -48.83 11.35
C THR A 481 42.31 -47.72 12.16
N GLY A 482 43.00 -46.80 11.48
CA GLY A 482 43.58 -45.63 12.12
C GLY A 482 42.53 -44.71 12.74
N ASP A 483 41.42 -44.47 12.06
CA ASP A 483 40.31 -43.66 12.57
C ASP A 483 39.72 -44.27 13.83
N ALA A 484 39.49 -45.59 13.83
CA ALA A 484 39.06 -46.31 15.03
C ALA A 484 40.09 -46.21 16.17
N LEU A 485 41.39 -46.28 15.86
CA LEU A 485 42.47 -46.11 16.84
C LEU A 485 42.41 -44.72 17.47
N LEU A 486 42.23 -43.67 16.66
CA LEU A 486 42.11 -42.29 17.15
C LEU A 486 40.88 -42.12 18.04
N THR A 487 39.73 -42.69 17.67
CA THR A 487 38.52 -42.68 18.52
C THR A 487 38.75 -43.40 19.85
N HIS A 488 39.45 -44.54 19.85
CA HIS A 488 39.78 -45.25 21.09
C HIS A 488 40.82 -44.51 21.93
N ALA A 489 41.82 -43.89 21.31
CA ALA A 489 42.83 -43.07 21.99
C ALA A 489 42.20 -41.85 22.66
N ALA A 490 41.29 -41.16 21.96
CA ALA A 490 40.49 -40.05 22.49
C ALA A 490 39.72 -40.45 23.76
N ARG A 491 39.02 -41.60 23.74
CA ARG A 491 38.30 -42.11 24.91
C ARG A 491 39.24 -42.44 26.08
N ARG A 492 40.41 -43.01 25.81
CA ARG A 492 41.42 -43.31 26.84
C ARG A 492 42.03 -42.05 27.44
N LEU A 493 42.28 -41.04 26.63
CA LEU A 493 42.75 -39.72 27.07
C LEU A 493 41.72 -39.07 27.99
N GLN A 494 40.46 -39.01 27.55
CA GLN A 494 39.37 -38.42 28.32
C GLN A 494 39.14 -39.14 29.65
N ALA A 495 39.23 -40.47 29.68
CA ALA A 495 39.13 -41.26 30.91
C ALA A 495 40.37 -41.14 31.84
N SER A 496 41.48 -40.60 31.32
CA SER A 496 42.72 -40.41 32.11
C SER A 496 42.79 -39.06 32.80
N VAL A 497 41.83 -38.16 32.56
CA VAL A 497 41.76 -36.82 33.16
C VAL A 497 40.43 -36.62 33.91
N ARG A 498 40.36 -35.59 34.73
CA ARG A 498 39.11 -35.24 35.47
C ARG A 498 38.19 -34.38 34.60
N ALA A 499 36.92 -34.25 35.03
CA ALA A 499 35.91 -33.46 34.33
C ALA A 499 36.26 -31.96 34.18
N GLY A 500 37.12 -31.42 35.03
CA GLY A 500 37.60 -30.03 34.94
C GLY A 500 38.75 -29.81 33.97
N ASP A 501 39.41 -30.87 33.49
CA ASP A 501 40.51 -30.76 32.52
C ASP A 501 39.94 -30.81 31.08
N THR A 502 40.58 -30.12 30.15
CA THR A 502 40.15 -30.10 28.74
C THR A 502 41.06 -30.99 27.89
N ILE A 503 40.50 -31.94 27.14
CA ILE A 503 41.20 -32.73 26.12
C ILE A 503 40.82 -32.23 24.74
N ALA A 504 41.78 -32.11 23.84
CA ALA A 504 41.56 -31.72 22.45
C ALA A 504 42.31 -32.62 21.48
N ARG A 505 41.83 -32.67 20.24
CA ARG A 505 42.59 -33.19 19.10
C ARG A 505 42.97 -32.02 18.20
N LEU A 506 44.27 -31.85 17.96
CA LEU A 506 44.79 -30.70 17.23
C LEU A 506 44.87 -30.96 15.73
N GLY A 507 45.04 -32.23 15.34
CA GLY A 507 45.04 -32.70 13.96
C GLY A 507 45.82 -34.01 13.84
N GLY A 508 45.53 -34.84 12.83
CA GLY A 508 46.27 -36.09 12.63
C GLY A 508 46.25 -37.00 13.86
N ASP A 509 47.43 -37.34 14.38
CA ASP A 509 47.72 -38.11 15.59
C ASP A 509 48.05 -37.26 16.83
N GLU A 510 47.88 -35.94 16.72
CA GLU A 510 48.20 -34.99 17.79
C GLU A 510 46.97 -34.66 18.65
N PHE A 511 47.15 -34.82 19.94
CA PHE A 511 46.21 -34.48 21.00
C PHE A 511 46.84 -33.47 21.97
N ALA A 512 46.01 -32.77 22.70
CA ALA A 512 46.45 -31.89 23.77
C ALA A 512 45.57 -32.02 25.01
N ALA A 513 46.14 -31.71 26.17
CA ALA A 513 45.41 -31.63 27.42
C ALA A 513 45.75 -30.32 28.13
N LEU A 514 44.72 -29.63 28.63
CA LEU A 514 44.85 -28.47 29.52
C LEU A 514 44.43 -28.92 30.91
N LEU A 515 45.37 -28.83 31.85
CA LEU A 515 45.18 -29.21 33.24
C LEU A 515 45.06 -27.94 34.09
N GLU A 516 43.91 -27.78 34.75
CA GLU A 516 43.59 -26.64 35.61
C GLU A 516 43.37 -27.13 37.03
N TRP A 517 44.08 -26.60 38.03
CA TRP A 517 43.91 -26.99 39.44
C TRP A 517 43.29 -25.88 40.27
N GLU A 518 42.46 -26.27 41.23
CA GLU A 518 42.04 -25.38 42.32
C GLU A 518 43.19 -25.22 43.33
N ALA A 519 43.19 -24.09 44.04
CA ALA A 519 44.20 -23.76 45.05
C ALA A 519 44.27 -24.88 46.11
N ALA A 520 45.50 -25.29 46.45
CA ALA A 520 45.91 -26.39 47.35
C ALA A 520 46.36 -27.73 46.72
N THR A 521 46.45 -27.85 45.39
CA THR A 521 46.96 -29.10 44.75
C THR A 521 48.40 -28.97 44.24
N HIS A 522 49.26 -29.93 44.60
CA HIS A 522 50.73 -29.91 44.40
C HIS A 522 51.16 -30.07 42.92
N PRO A 523 52.24 -29.41 42.44
CA PRO A 523 52.78 -29.53 41.07
C PRO A 523 53.21 -30.94 40.62
N SER A 524 53.43 -31.85 41.56
CA SER A 524 53.69 -33.29 41.32
C SER A 524 52.56 -33.97 40.52
N SER A 525 51.34 -33.41 40.60
CA SER A 525 50.13 -33.95 39.97
C SER A 525 50.15 -33.94 38.44
N ALA A 526 50.82 -32.98 37.79
CA ALA A 526 50.81 -32.86 36.33
C ALA A 526 51.59 -33.99 35.63
N ARG A 527 52.75 -34.35 36.20
CA ARG A 527 53.59 -35.45 35.72
C ARG A 527 52.93 -36.81 35.94
N GLU A 528 52.20 -36.96 37.04
CA GLU A 528 51.39 -38.15 37.29
C GLU A 528 50.25 -38.30 36.29
N VAL A 529 49.54 -37.20 35.95
CA VAL A 529 48.51 -37.20 34.90
C VAL A 529 49.13 -37.59 33.55
N ALA A 530 50.26 -36.98 33.17
CA ALA A 530 50.96 -37.33 31.94
C ALA A 530 51.43 -38.80 31.92
N ALA A 531 51.92 -39.34 33.04
CA ALA A 531 52.31 -40.74 33.17
C ALA A 531 51.11 -41.69 33.06
N ARG A 532 49.98 -41.31 33.65
CA ARG A 532 48.72 -42.05 33.55
C ARG A 532 48.21 -42.07 32.10
N ILE A 533 48.23 -40.93 31.41
CA ILE A 533 47.90 -40.82 29.99
C ILE A 533 48.80 -41.75 29.15
N LEU A 534 50.13 -41.65 29.33
CA LEU A 534 51.08 -42.48 28.59
C LEU A 534 50.84 -43.98 28.83
N SER A 535 50.62 -44.38 30.08
CA SER A 535 50.32 -45.77 30.44
C SER A 535 49.00 -46.25 29.81
N ALA A 536 47.96 -45.42 29.82
CA ALA A 536 46.67 -45.74 29.21
C ALA A 536 46.79 -45.91 27.70
N LEU A 537 47.54 -45.03 27.02
CA LEU A 537 47.73 -45.07 25.58
C LEU A 537 48.57 -46.26 25.11
N LYS A 538 49.50 -46.76 25.93
CA LYS A 538 50.33 -47.95 25.63
C LYS A 538 49.58 -49.29 25.67
N LYS A 539 48.37 -49.34 26.26
CA LYS A 539 47.59 -50.58 26.31
C LYS A 539 47.23 -51.04 24.88
N PRO A 540 47.20 -52.35 24.57
CA PRO A 540 46.80 -52.83 23.24
C PRO A 540 45.40 -52.33 22.81
N TYR A 541 45.22 -51.97 21.55
CA TYR A 541 43.95 -51.56 20.96
C TYR A 541 43.36 -52.72 20.17
N ARG A 542 42.20 -53.22 20.59
CA ARG A 542 41.45 -54.25 19.86
C ARG A 542 40.53 -53.59 18.83
N ILE A 543 40.91 -53.63 17.56
CA ILE A 543 40.18 -53.01 16.46
C ILE A 543 39.99 -54.05 15.36
N GLY A 544 38.74 -54.37 15.02
CA GLY A 544 38.44 -55.32 13.94
C GLY A 544 39.05 -56.73 14.14
N GLY A 545 39.21 -57.18 15.39
CA GLY A 545 39.81 -58.49 15.71
C GLY A 545 41.34 -58.54 15.65
N ARG A 546 42.03 -57.41 15.46
CA ARG A 546 43.49 -57.29 15.52
C ARG A 546 43.91 -56.44 16.71
N ASP A 547 45.07 -56.75 17.28
CA ASP A 547 45.71 -55.95 18.33
C ASP A 547 46.70 -54.96 17.68
N ALA A 548 46.45 -53.66 17.87
CA ALA A 548 47.39 -52.59 17.52
C ALA A 548 48.07 -52.10 18.80
N VAL A 549 49.40 -51.95 18.77
CA VAL A 549 50.16 -51.40 19.89
C VAL A 549 50.83 -50.12 19.41
N VAL A 550 50.42 -49.00 19.99
CA VAL A 550 51.06 -47.69 19.79
C VAL A 550 51.57 -47.18 21.13
N SER A 551 52.45 -46.19 21.07
CA SER A 551 52.92 -45.44 22.23
C SER A 551 52.58 -43.96 22.04
N ALA A 552 52.96 -43.11 23.00
CA ALA A 552 52.84 -41.66 22.82
C ALA A 552 54.10 -40.93 23.28
N SER A 553 54.45 -39.88 22.54
CA SER A 553 55.44 -38.89 22.96
C SER A 553 54.70 -37.70 23.55
N ILE A 554 55.02 -37.32 24.79
CA ILE A 554 54.29 -36.28 25.53
C ILE A 554 55.23 -35.14 25.89
N GLY A 555 54.92 -33.94 25.43
CA GLY A 555 55.52 -32.69 25.89
C GLY A 555 54.68 -32.01 26.94
N MET A 556 55.30 -31.41 27.95
CA MET A 556 54.61 -30.69 29.02
C MET A 556 55.20 -29.29 29.17
N ALA A 557 54.35 -28.27 29.17
CA ALA A 557 54.73 -26.90 29.50
C ALA A 557 53.82 -26.30 30.57
N MET A 558 54.43 -25.59 31.50
CA MET A 558 53.74 -24.94 32.61
C MET A 558 53.66 -23.44 32.33
N ALA A 559 52.49 -22.83 32.54
CA ALA A 559 52.29 -21.42 32.24
C ALA A 559 53.20 -20.51 33.10
N ALA A 560 54.13 -19.81 32.46
CA ALA A 560 54.86 -18.72 33.08
C ALA A 560 53.96 -17.46 33.20
N PRO A 561 54.25 -16.52 34.12
CA PRO A 561 53.55 -15.23 34.15
C PRO A 561 53.69 -14.49 32.82
N GLY A 562 52.56 -13.99 32.28
CA GLY A 562 52.54 -13.23 31.02
C GLY A 562 52.70 -14.06 29.73
N VAL A 563 52.75 -15.39 29.80
CA VAL A 563 52.80 -16.24 28.61
C VAL A 563 51.51 -16.14 27.81
N THR A 564 51.61 -16.10 26.48
CA THR A 564 50.44 -16.14 25.60
C THR A 564 50.01 -17.60 25.35
N PRO A 565 48.75 -17.86 24.94
CA PRO A 565 48.31 -19.21 24.58
C PRO A 565 49.21 -19.87 23.54
N ASP A 566 49.56 -19.15 22.46
CA ASP A 566 50.40 -19.66 21.38
C ASP A 566 51.81 -20.01 21.85
N GLU A 567 52.41 -19.19 22.71
CA GLU A 567 53.74 -19.44 23.27
C GLU A 567 53.74 -20.67 24.19
N LEU A 568 52.71 -20.83 25.03
CA LEU A 568 52.58 -21.99 25.91
C LEU A 568 52.39 -23.30 25.13
N LEU A 569 51.57 -23.25 24.07
CA LEU A 569 51.40 -24.36 23.12
C LEU A 569 52.70 -24.71 22.42
N HIS A 570 53.45 -23.70 21.96
CA HIS A 570 54.73 -23.89 21.28
C HIS A 570 55.77 -24.53 22.22
N GLN A 571 55.85 -24.10 23.48
CA GLN A 571 56.74 -24.70 24.48
C GLN A 571 56.41 -26.18 24.76
N ALA A 572 55.11 -26.52 24.82
CA ALA A 572 54.68 -27.91 24.99
C ALA A 572 55.02 -28.77 23.76
N ASP A 573 54.86 -28.22 22.55
CA ASP A 573 55.22 -28.88 21.29
C ASP A 573 56.74 -29.13 21.21
N LEU A 574 57.58 -28.13 21.52
CA LEU A 574 59.04 -28.29 21.59
C LEU A 574 59.46 -29.40 22.56
N ALA A 575 58.82 -29.47 23.72
CA ALA A 575 59.06 -30.56 24.68
C ALA A 575 58.64 -31.92 24.10
N MET A 576 57.52 -32.00 23.38
CA MET A 576 57.07 -33.24 22.74
C MET A 576 58.05 -33.70 21.66
N TYR A 577 58.56 -32.78 20.84
CA TYR A 577 59.63 -33.07 19.87
C TYR A 577 60.89 -33.60 20.55
N ALA A 578 61.29 -33.01 21.69
CA ALA A 578 62.41 -33.54 22.48
C ALA A 578 62.14 -34.96 23.02
N ALA A 579 60.89 -35.27 23.41
CA ALA A 579 60.47 -36.62 23.79
C ALA A 579 60.61 -37.61 22.62
N LYS A 580 60.22 -37.21 21.39
CA LYS A 580 60.40 -38.01 20.18
C LYS A 580 61.88 -38.27 19.88
N ALA A 581 62.70 -37.22 19.88
CA ALA A 581 64.13 -37.30 19.59
C ALA A 581 64.91 -38.17 20.59
N ALA A 582 64.50 -38.17 21.85
CA ALA A 582 65.11 -38.99 22.89
C ALA A 582 64.75 -40.49 22.81
N GLY A 583 63.94 -40.91 21.85
CA GLY A 583 63.60 -42.32 21.62
C GLY A 583 62.13 -42.67 21.90
N LYS A 584 61.21 -41.69 21.78
CA LYS A 584 59.75 -41.87 21.84
C LYS A 584 59.22 -42.47 23.15
N GLY A 585 57.89 -42.59 23.27
CA GLY A 585 57.21 -43.32 24.34
C GLY A 585 57.47 -42.84 25.76
N ARG A 586 57.67 -41.53 25.92
CA ARG A 586 58.10 -40.88 27.15
C ARG A 586 57.53 -39.48 27.28
N ILE A 587 57.73 -38.90 28.47
CA ILE A 587 57.33 -37.54 28.79
C ILE A 587 58.58 -36.67 28.87
N HIS A 588 58.53 -35.49 28.27
CA HIS A 588 59.54 -34.46 28.42
C HIS A 588 58.88 -33.17 28.92
N VAL A 589 59.53 -32.48 29.85
CA VAL A 589 59.03 -31.24 30.43
C VAL A 589 59.86 -30.10 29.88
N HIS A 590 59.21 -29.06 29.37
CA HIS A 590 59.87 -27.85 28.92
C HIS A 590 60.61 -27.20 30.11
N ALA A 591 61.92 -27.04 30.00
CA ALA A 591 62.71 -26.38 31.02
C ALA A 591 62.53 -24.86 30.90
N SER A 592 61.65 -24.28 31.71
CA SER A 592 61.63 -22.83 31.89
C SER A 592 62.90 -22.41 32.62
N GLN A 593 63.77 -21.68 31.93
CA GLN A 593 65.00 -21.12 32.50
C GLN A 593 64.60 -20.23 33.71
N PRO A 594 65.11 -20.49 34.92
CA PRO A 594 64.79 -19.63 36.06
C PRO A 594 65.31 -18.21 35.79
N PRO A 595 64.61 -17.16 36.27
CA PRO A 595 65.13 -15.80 36.16
C PRO A 595 66.51 -15.74 36.80
N PRO A 596 67.48 -14.99 36.22
CA PRO A 596 68.82 -14.90 36.77
C PRO A 596 68.72 -14.39 38.22
N VAL A 597 69.22 -15.19 39.15
CA VAL A 597 69.37 -14.80 40.55
C VAL A 597 70.33 -13.62 40.57
N SER A 598 69.84 -12.42 40.84
CA SER A 598 70.67 -11.26 41.08
C SER A 598 71.49 -11.54 42.35
N SER A 599 72.73 -11.98 42.17
CA SER A 599 73.71 -12.05 43.24
C SER A 599 74.00 -10.62 43.71
N GLY A 600 73.29 -10.19 44.75
CA GLY A 600 73.64 -8.99 45.50
C GLY A 600 75.01 -9.20 46.12
N ALA A 601 76.03 -8.65 45.47
CA ALA A 601 77.34 -8.47 46.06
C ALA A 601 77.20 -7.46 47.20
N SER A 602 77.15 -7.98 48.42
CA SER A 602 77.52 -7.25 49.63
C SER A 602 78.98 -6.81 49.49
N HIS A 603 79.21 -5.55 49.14
CA HIS A 603 80.44 -4.86 49.52
C HIS A 603 80.13 -3.90 50.67
N ARG A 604 80.88 -4.12 51.75
CA ARG A 604 81.06 -3.21 52.89
C ARG A 604 81.57 -1.85 52.45
#